data_AF-A0A7S3U0B2-F1
#
_entry.id   AF-A0A7S3U0B2-F1
#
_cell.length_a   1.000
_cell.length_b   1.000
_cell.length_c   1.000
_cell.angle_alpha   90.00
_cell.angle_beta   90.00
_cell.angle_gamma   90.00
#
_symmetry.space_group_name_H-M   'P 1'
#
loop_
_entity.id
_entity.type
_entity.pdbx_description
1 polymer ?
#
loop_
_entity_poly.entity_id
_entity_poly.type
_entity_poly.pdbx_seq_one_letter_code
_entity_poly.pdbx_strand_id
1 'polypeptide(L)'
;KLSLASRTDKGVHAARASVSFKMETLDSQVEPFGVGECDDGGVGQRMQLTVEALEAINAHLPPEVQLFGGATVRKSFDSRECASSRTYEYLLPRSMLDGMTVSEFDAV
;
A
#
# COMPACT_ATOMS: atom_id res chain seq x y z
N LYS A 1 13.65 -9.37 2.38
CA LYS A 1 13.28 -9.09 0.97
C LYS A 1 12.09 -8.16 0.98
N LEU A 2 12.18 -7.03 0.29
CA LEU A 2 11.05 -6.11 0.04
C LEU A 2 10.45 -6.44 -1.32
N SER A 3 9.12 -6.56 -1.39
CA SER A 3 8.34 -6.64 -2.63
C SER A 3 7.38 -5.44 -2.67
N LEU A 4 7.18 -4.90 -3.87
CA LEU A 4 6.25 -3.80 -4.14
C LEU A 4 5.12 -4.33 -5.02
N ALA A 5 3.87 -4.04 -4.68
CA ALA A 5 2.72 -4.40 -5.50
C ALA A 5 2.80 -3.79 -6.91
N SER A 6 3.38 -2.60 -7.01
CA SER A 6 3.61 -1.86 -8.25
C SER A 6 4.95 -1.16 -8.21
N ARG A 7 5.64 -1.09 -9.34
CA ARG A 7 6.79 -0.19 -9.53
C ARG A 7 6.28 1.06 -10.22
N THR A 8 6.68 2.22 -9.74
CA THR A 8 6.37 3.51 -10.36
C THR A 8 7.60 4.06 -11.06
N ASP A 9 7.41 4.69 -12.20
CA ASP A 9 8.48 5.38 -12.90
C ASP A 9 8.83 6.71 -12.22
N LYS A 10 9.94 7.32 -12.64
CA LYS A 10 10.40 8.60 -12.09
C LYS A 10 9.33 9.68 -12.27
N GLY A 11 8.93 10.30 -11.16
CA GLY A 11 7.93 11.37 -11.14
C GLY A 11 6.48 10.89 -10.99
N VAL A 12 6.24 9.58 -10.96
CA VAL A 12 4.90 9.03 -10.69
C VAL A 12 4.67 8.92 -9.18
N HIS A 13 3.54 9.44 -8.72
CA HIS A 13 3.12 9.39 -7.31
C HIS A 13 2.29 8.13 -7.01
N ALA A 14 2.20 7.76 -5.73
CA ALA A 14 1.35 6.66 -5.28
C ALA A 14 0.62 7.04 -3.99
N ALA A 15 -0.70 7.16 -4.06
CA ALA A 15 -1.53 7.46 -2.89
C ALA A 15 -1.63 6.26 -1.93
N ARG A 16 -1.63 5.03 -2.46
CA ARG A 16 -1.73 3.78 -1.69
C ARG A 16 -0.78 2.72 -2.23
N ALA A 17 0.52 3.00 -2.13
CA ALA A 17 1.53 1.97 -2.41
C ALA A 17 1.40 0.83 -1.38
N SER A 18 1.44 -0.42 -1.86
CA SER A 18 1.45 -1.61 -1.01
C SER A 18 2.75 -2.36 -1.16
N VAL A 19 3.34 -2.76 -0.03
CA VAL A 19 4.62 -3.48 0.04
C VAL A 19 4.52 -4.66 0.98
N SER A 20 5.30 -5.70 0.72
CA SER A 20 5.52 -6.78 1.67
C SER A 20 7.01 -6.94 1.97
N PHE A 21 7.34 -7.11 3.25
CA PHE A 21 8.69 -7.40 3.70
C PHE A 21 8.67 -8.19 5.00
N LYS A 22 9.85 -8.62 5.45
CA LYS A 22 10.03 -9.30 6.73
C LYS A 22 10.79 -8.36 7.66
N MET A 23 10.33 -8.23 8.88
CA MET A 23 10.96 -7.47 9.95
C MET A 23 10.69 -8.15 11.29
N GLU A 24 11.49 -7.80 12.29
CA GLU A 24 11.19 -8.09 13.69
C GLU A 24 10.26 -7.00 14.23
N THR A 25 9.33 -7.39 15.10
CA THR A 25 8.41 -6.49 15.79
C THR A 25 8.42 -6.82 17.27
N LEU A 26 8.24 -5.80 18.11
CA LEU A 26 7.96 -6.02 19.53
C LEU A 26 6.47 -6.28 19.72
N ASP A 27 6.10 -7.07 20.72
CA ASP A 27 4.69 -7.36 21.05
C ASP A 27 3.90 -6.08 21.34
N SER A 28 4.54 -5.04 21.86
CA SER A 28 3.91 -3.74 22.14
C SER A 28 3.68 -2.87 20.90
N GLN A 29 4.26 -3.23 19.75
CA GLN A 29 4.14 -2.48 18.49
C GLN A 29 3.04 -3.02 17.58
N VAL A 30 2.41 -4.13 17.99
CA VAL A 30 1.36 -4.77 17.23
C VAL A 30 0.14 -5.03 18.10
N GLU A 31 -1.03 -5.03 17.48
CA GLU A 31 -2.31 -5.27 18.14
C GLU A 31 -3.20 -6.18 17.29
N PRO A 32 -4.13 -6.93 17.91
CA PRO A 32 -5.08 -7.78 17.19
C PRO A 32 -5.92 -7.00 16.18
N PHE A 33 -5.90 -7.43 14.91
CA PHE A 33 -6.73 -6.89 13.84
C PHE A 33 -7.44 -7.99 13.06
N GLY A 34 -8.64 -8.35 13.52
CA GLY A 34 -9.48 -9.32 12.84
C GLY A 34 -8.85 -10.72 12.70
N VAL A 35 -9.45 -11.54 11.84
CA VAL A 35 -8.98 -12.90 11.58
C VAL A 35 -8.71 -13.09 10.09
N GLY A 36 -7.81 -13.99 9.75
CA GLY A 36 -7.58 -14.35 8.36
C GLY A 36 -6.73 -15.60 8.21
N GLU A 37 -6.43 -15.94 6.97
CA GLU A 37 -5.75 -17.19 6.63
C GLU A 37 -4.34 -17.23 7.21
N CYS A 38 -4.00 -18.30 7.93
CA CYS A 38 -2.66 -18.57 8.42
C CYS A 38 -1.90 -19.54 7.50
N ASP A 39 -0.61 -19.73 7.78
CA ASP A 39 0.32 -20.45 6.90
C ASP A 39 -0.07 -21.91 6.65
N ASP A 40 -0.78 -22.54 7.58
CA ASP A 40 -1.27 -23.93 7.49
C ASP A 40 -2.63 -24.06 6.78
N GLY A 41 -3.16 -22.96 6.21
CA GLY A 41 -4.47 -22.93 5.56
C GLY A 41 -5.64 -22.81 6.55
N GLY A 42 -5.36 -22.66 7.84
CA GLY A 42 -6.37 -22.36 8.86
C GLY A 42 -6.78 -20.88 8.88
N VAL A 43 -7.60 -20.51 9.87
CA VAL A 43 -7.92 -19.12 10.19
C VAL A 43 -7.31 -18.78 11.54
N GLY A 44 -6.48 -17.74 11.57
CA GLY A 44 -5.80 -17.26 12.77
C GLY A 44 -6.01 -15.77 13.02
N GLN A 45 -5.59 -15.32 14.21
CA GLN A 45 -5.58 -13.92 14.58
C GLN A 45 -4.54 -13.18 13.73
N ARG A 46 -4.95 -12.11 13.03
CA ARG A 46 -4.00 -11.20 12.38
C ARG A 46 -3.66 -10.08 13.34
N MET A 47 -2.45 -9.56 13.19
CA MET A 47 -1.99 -8.40 13.95
C MET A 47 -1.77 -7.23 12.98
N GLN A 48 -1.90 -6.02 13.47
CA GLN A 48 -1.54 -4.80 12.77
C GLN A 48 -0.58 -3.97 13.61
N LEU A 49 0.16 -3.06 12.97
CA LEU A 49 0.96 -2.07 13.68
C LEU A 49 0.03 -1.11 14.44
N THR A 50 0.40 -0.77 15.68
CA THR A 50 -0.30 0.27 16.44
C THR A 50 -0.05 1.65 15.82
N VAL A 51 -0.86 2.63 16.19
CA VAL A 51 -0.70 4.02 15.72
C VAL A 51 0.67 4.58 16.12
N GLU A 52 1.12 4.33 17.35
CA GLU A 52 2.41 4.81 17.86
C GLU A 52 3.58 4.17 17.11
N ALA A 53 3.46 2.89 16.74
CA ALA A 53 4.46 2.22 15.93
C ALA A 53 4.54 2.81 14.51
N LEU A 54 3.38 3.13 13.90
CA LEU A 54 3.33 3.80 12.60
C LEU A 54 3.96 5.20 12.66
N GLU A 55 3.64 5.99 13.68
CA GLU A 55 4.21 7.32 13.89
C GLU A 55 5.73 7.26 14.09
N ALA A 56 6.21 6.30 14.89
CA ALA A 56 7.65 6.10 15.10
C ALA A 56 8.38 5.77 13.79
N ILE A 57 7.79 4.95 12.91
CA ILE A 57 8.37 4.67 11.60
C ILE A 57 8.32 5.92 10.71
N ASN A 58 7.18 6.60 10.65
CA ASN A 58 7.01 7.82 9.84
C ASN A 58 7.97 8.95 10.25
N ALA A 59 8.36 9.04 11.53
CA ALA A 59 9.36 9.99 12.01
C ALA A 59 10.76 9.79 11.39
N HIS A 60 11.04 8.60 10.83
CA HIS A 60 12.27 8.30 10.11
C HIS A 60 12.14 8.43 8.58
N LEU A 61 10.94 8.70 8.07
CA LEU A 61 10.67 8.88 6.65
C LEU A 61 10.69 10.37 6.29
N PRO A 62 11.06 10.71 5.04
CA PRO A 62 10.89 12.08 4.56
C PRO A 62 9.41 12.46 4.55
N PRO A 63 9.06 13.75 4.70
CA PRO A 63 7.67 14.19 4.85
C PRO A 63 6.77 13.84 3.66
N GLU A 64 7.34 13.62 2.47
CA GLU A 64 6.63 13.22 1.26
C GLU A 64 6.28 11.72 1.22
N VAL A 65 6.78 10.91 2.17
CA VAL A 65 6.53 9.47 2.25
C VAL A 65 5.95 9.13 3.62
N GLN A 66 4.76 8.54 3.63
CA GLN A 66 4.09 8.15 4.86
C GLN A 66 3.50 6.74 4.75
N LEU A 67 3.63 5.98 5.84
CA LEU A 67 2.90 4.75 6.09
C LEU A 67 1.55 5.09 6.73
N PHE A 68 0.51 4.51 6.16
CA PHE A 68 -0.87 4.64 6.67
C PHE A 68 -1.30 3.43 7.51
N GLY A 69 -0.54 2.34 7.46
CA GLY A 69 -0.87 1.09 8.15
C GLY A 69 0.06 -0.05 7.75
N GLY A 70 -0.01 -1.14 8.52
CA GLY A 70 0.71 -2.37 8.22
C GLY A 70 0.11 -3.53 9.02
N ALA A 71 0.01 -4.70 8.39
CA ALA A 71 -0.57 -5.89 9.01
C ALA A 71 0.25 -7.14 8.72
N THR A 72 0.21 -8.11 9.63
CA THR A 72 0.82 -9.42 9.44
C THR A 72 0.08 -10.18 8.34
N VAL A 73 0.85 -10.94 7.58
CA VAL A 73 0.41 -11.75 6.44
C VAL A 73 1.03 -13.14 6.54
N ARG A 74 0.43 -14.10 5.83
CA ARG A 74 1.03 -15.42 5.65
C ARG A 74 2.42 -15.34 5.00
N LYS A 75 3.32 -16.27 5.32
CA LYS A 75 4.70 -16.34 4.85
C LYS A 75 4.84 -16.40 3.33
N SER A 76 3.86 -16.99 2.64
CA SER A 76 3.82 -17.07 1.17
C SER A 76 3.27 -15.81 0.49
N PHE A 77 2.82 -14.81 1.25
CA PHE A 77 2.30 -13.57 0.69
C PHE A 77 3.41 -12.76 0.00
N ASP A 78 3.20 -12.42 -1.27
CA ASP A 78 3.99 -11.44 -2.00
C ASP A 78 3.03 -10.37 -2.53
N SER A 79 3.27 -9.10 -2.16
CA SER A 79 2.38 -7.99 -2.53
C SER A 79 2.19 -7.84 -4.05
N ARG A 80 3.19 -8.26 -4.85
CA ARG A 80 3.12 -8.17 -6.32
C ARG A 80 2.23 -9.26 -6.90
N GLU A 81 2.42 -10.50 -6.46
CA GLU A 81 1.72 -11.66 -7.00
C GLU A 81 0.29 -11.76 -6.48
N CYS A 82 0.04 -11.33 -5.24
CA CYS A 82 -1.30 -11.37 -4.64
C CYS A 82 -2.19 -10.18 -5.02
N ALA A 83 -1.64 -9.12 -5.61
CA ALA A 83 -2.44 -8.00 -6.10
C ALA A 83 -3.16 -8.41 -7.40
N SER A 84 -4.50 -8.46 -7.35
CA SER A 84 -5.35 -8.84 -8.47
C SER A 84 -5.58 -7.70 -9.47
N SER A 85 -5.57 -6.44 -9.01
CA SER A 85 -5.75 -5.26 -9.85
C SER A 85 -4.95 -4.07 -9.31
N ARG A 86 -4.77 -3.06 -10.16
CA ARG A 86 -4.18 -1.76 -9.81
C ARG A 86 -4.99 -0.68 -10.51
N THR A 87 -5.26 0.42 -9.82
CA THR A 87 -5.95 1.59 -10.38
C THR A 87 -4.98 2.75 -10.41
N TYR A 88 -4.93 3.45 -11.54
CA TYR A 88 -4.10 4.65 -11.73
C TYR A 88 -5.00 5.82 -12.07
N GLU A 89 -4.70 6.97 -11.46
CA GLU A 89 -5.38 8.23 -11.73
C GLU A 89 -4.37 9.22 -12.31
N TYR A 90 -4.76 9.90 -13.38
CA TYR A 90 -3.95 10.93 -14.03
C TYR A 90 -4.59 12.29 -13.80
N LEU A 91 -3.85 13.18 -13.14
CA LEU A 91 -4.25 14.58 -12.98
C LEU A 91 -3.53 15.42 -14.03
N LEU A 92 -4.30 15.96 -14.99
CA LEU A 92 -3.79 16.83 -16.04
C LEU A 92 -4.48 18.20 -16.00
N PRO A 93 -3.77 19.30 -16.34
CA PRO A 93 -4.39 20.59 -16.53
C PRO A 93 -5.41 20.57 -17.67
N ARG A 94 -6.57 21.21 -17.48
CA ARG A 94 -7.62 21.32 -18.52
C ARG A 94 -7.13 21.94 -19.83
N SER A 95 -6.13 22.83 -19.76
CA SER A 95 -5.52 23.45 -20.93
C SER A 95 -4.84 22.45 -21.88
N MET A 96 -4.50 21.24 -21.42
CA MET A 96 -3.93 20.20 -22.27
C MET A 96 -4.94 19.57 -23.24
N LEU A 97 -6.24 19.74 -23.00
CA LEU A 97 -7.29 19.15 -23.84
C LEU A 97 -7.61 19.99 -25.09
N ASP A 98 -6.87 21.06 -25.39
CA ASP A 98 -7.00 21.88 -26.61
C ASP A 98 -8.46 22.20 -27.02
N GLY A 99 -9.26 22.67 -26.06
CA GLY A 99 -10.68 22.98 -26.26
C GLY A 99 -11.66 21.81 -26.07
N MET A 100 -11.23 20.55 -26.18
CA MET A 100 -12.06 19.36 -25.96
C MET A 100 -12.65 19.31 -24.55
N THR A 101 -13.96 19.09 -24.45
CA THR A 101 -14.68 18.91 -23.18
C THR A 101 -14.24 17.61 -22.49
N VAL A 102 -14.42 17.54 -21.16
CA VAL A 102 -14.08 16.33 -20.39
C VAL A 102 -14.86 15.12 -20.91
N SER A 103 -16.14 15.29 -21.26
CA SER A 103 -16.98 14.23 -21.80
C SER A 103 -16.51 13.70 -23.15
N GLU A 104 -15.94 14.57 -24.00
CA GLU A 104 -15.34 14.15 -25.27
C GLU A 104 -14.04 13.37 -25.05
N PHE A 105 -13.26 13.70 -24.01
CA PHE A 105 -12.05 12.97 -23.65
C PHE A 105 -12.35 11.59 -23.06
N ASP A 106 -13.35 11.50 -22.16
CA ASP A 106 -13.73 10.25 -21.49
C ASP A 106 -14.43 9.24 -22.42
N ALA A 107 -14.92 9.69 -23.58
CA ALA A 107 -15.61 8.86 -24.56
C ALA A 107 -14.67 8.13 -25.55
N VAL A 108 -13.37 8.40 -25.49
CA VAL A 108 -12.32 7.78 -26.32
C VAL A 108 -11.68 6.61 -25.59
#